data_AF-A0A9X8X9X7-F1
#
_entry.id   AF-A0A9X8X9X7-F1
#
_cell.length_a   1.000
_cell.length_b   1.000
_cell.length_c   1.000
_cell.angle_alpha   90.00
_cell.angle_beta   90.00
_cell.angle_gamma   90.00
#
_symmetry.space_group_name_H-M   'P 1'
#
loop_
_entity.id
_entity.type
_entity.pdbx_description
1 polymer ?
#
loop_
_entity_poly.entity_id
_entity_poly.type
_entity_poly.pdbx_seq_one_letter_code
_entity_poly.pdbx_strand_id
1 'polypeptide(L)'
;MAEKKLFNTVSQSLTNEQKEKLEDIITLQHSSESNKTILGWLKEPPGHPSPETFLKVIERLEYIRGMELETVQINHLHRNRLLQLSRLGSRYEPYAFRDFQENKRYSILTVYLLHLNQDLTDKAFEIHDRQILSLLSKGRKAQEEIQKLNGKKLNEKVIHFTNIGQALIKAKQEKLDVFEVLESVIEWNSFVSSVEEAQELARPADYDYLDLLQKRFYSLRKYTPTLLRVLEFHSTKANEPLLQAVEIIRGMNESGKRKVPDDSPVDFISKRWKKHLYENDGTTINRHYYEMAVLTELREHVRAGDVSIVGSRQYRDFEEYLFSEFTWNQTKENTRLSVSLSFEDYITERTSSLNERLKWLTANSNKLDGVSLDKGKLSLARLEKDVPEEAKKFSASLYQMLPRIKLTDLLMDIAYITGFHEQFTHASNNRKPDKEETIIIMAALLGMGMNIGVSKMAEATPGLTYKQLANVSQ
;
A
#
# COMPACT_ATOMS: atom_id res chain seq x y z
N MET A 1 -11.55 -29.63 21.92
CA MET A 1 -12.25 -28.81 22.93
C MET A 1 -12.11 -27.30 22.68
N ALA A 2 -10.89 -26.78 22.49
CA ALA A 2 -10.67 -25.35 22.22
C ALA A 2 -11.29 -24.82 20.91
N GLU A 3 -11.21 -25.59 19.82
CA GLU A 3 -11.78 -25.21 18.52
C GLU A 3 -13.32 -25.13 18.54
N LYS A 4 -13.98 -26.12 19.14
CA LYS A 4 -15.44 -26.10 19.34
C LYS A 4 -15.87 -24.90 20.21
N LYS A 5 -15.08 -24.55 21.23
CA LYS A 5 -15.33 -23.37 22.06
C LYS A 5 -15.24 -22.10 21.22
N LEU A 6 -14.20 -21.95 20.40
CA LEU A 6 -14.03 -20.81 19.49
C LEU A 6 -15.22 -20.68 18.54
N PHE A 7 -15.62 -21.76 17.86
CA PHE A 7 -16.75 -21.73 16.94
C PHE A 7 -18.07 -21.41 17.63
N ASN A 8 -18.27 -21.93 18.83
CA ASN A 8 -19.46 -21.59 19.61
C ASN A 8 -19.46 -20.10 20.01
N THR A 9 -18.32 -19.56 20.45
CA THR A 9 -18.23 -18.15 20.87
C THR A 9 -18.58 -17.20 19.73
N VAL A 10 -18.01 -17.39 18.54
CA VAL A 10 -18.31 -16.54 17.38
C VAL A 10 -19.77 -16.74 16.92
N SER A 11 -20.22 -17.99 16.80
CA SER A 11 -21.60 -18.30 16.38
C SER A 11 -22.67 -17.75 17.34
N GLN A 12 -22.39 -17.73 18.65
CA GLN A 12 -23.29 -17.21 19.67
C GLN A 12 -23.33 -15.68 19.72
N SER A 13 -22.28 -15.00 19.26
CA SER A 13 -22.29 -13.53 19.14
C SER A 13 -23.02 -13.00 17.91
N LEU A 14 -23.47 -13.86 17.00
CA LEU A 14 -24.25 -13.48 15.83
C LEU A 14 -25.75 -13.39 16.14
N THR A 15 -26.41 -12.37 15.61
CA THR A 15 -27.88 -12.26 15.61
C THR A 15 -28.49 -13.27 14.63
N ASN A 16 -29.80 -13.53 14.76
CA ASN A 16 -30.51 -14.41 13.83
C ASN A 16 -30.52 -13.84 12.41
N GLU A 17 -30.67 -12.52 12.25
CA GLU A 17 -30.60 -11.84 10.96
C GLU A 17 -29.22 -12.00 10.31
N GLN A 18 -28.13 -11.85 11.09
CA GLN A 18 -26.78 -12.07 10.59
C GLN A 18 -26.58 -13.53 10.14
N LYS A 19 -27.10 -14.50 10.88
CA LYS A 19 -27.04 -15.92 10.50
C LYS A 19 -27.80 -16.19 9.19
N GLU A 20 -28.97 -15.59 9.03
CA GLU A 20 -29.76 -15.68 7.80
C GLU A 20 -28.99 -15.10 6.61
N LYS A 21 -28.42 -13.89 6.74
CA LYS A 21 -27.54 -13.29 5.71
C LYS A 21 -26.34 -14.20 5.37
N LEU A 22 -25.75 -14.89 6.36
CA LEU A 22 -24.66 -15.84 6.15
C LEU A 22 -25.11 -17.14 5.45
N GLU A 23 -26.36 -17.56 5.61
CA GLU A 23 -26.95 -18.65 4.82
C GLU A 23 -27.24 -18.22 3.38
N ASP A 24 -27.78 -17.01 3.22
CA ASP A 24 -28.12 -16.46 1.92
C ASP A 24 -26.90 -16.39 1.02
N ILE A 25 -25.74 -15.97 1.54
CA ILE A 25 -24.55 -15.85 0.70
C ILE A 25 -24.06 -17.19 0.13
N ILE A 26 -24.33 -18.31 0.79
CA ILE A 26 -23.92 -19.63 0.33
C ILE A 26 -25.03 -20.37 -0.44
N THR A 27 -26.28 -19.92 -0.38
CA THR A 27 -27.43 -20.59 -1.02
C THR A 27 -27.97 -19.83 -2.23
N LEU A 28 -28.10 -18.51 -2.12
CA LEU A 28 -28.69 -17.66 -3.15
C LEU A 28 -27.69 -17.30 -4.25
N GLN A 29 -28.22 -17.11 -5.46
CA GLN A 29 -27.46 -16.60 -6.60
C GLN A 29 -27.36 -15.08 -6.54
N HIS A 30 -26.27 -14.52 -7.07
CA HIS A 30 -26.13 -13.08 -7.20
C HIS A 30 -27.17 -12.53 -8.20
N SER A 31 -27.79 -11.39 -7.87
CA SER A 31 -28.93 -10.83 -8.64
C SER A 31 -28.56 -10.47 -10.07
N SER A 32 -27.35 -9.95 -10.30
CA SER A 32 -26.84 -9.59 -11.64
C SER A 32 -25.96 -10.67 -12.27
N GLU A 33 -25.46 -11.64 -11.49
CA GLU A 33 -24.58 -12.71 -11.95
C GLU A 33 -25.15 -14.08 -11.54
N SER A 34 -26.27 -14.47 -12.18
CA SER A 34 -27.08 -15.65 -11.83
C SER A 34 -26.33 -17.00 -11.86
N ASN A 35 -25.12 -17.04 -12.41
CA ASN A 35 -24.30 -18.25 -12.52
C ASN A 35 -23.42 -18.48 -11.28
N LYS A 36 -23.45 -17.58 -10.30
CA LYS A 36 -22.61 -17.64 -9.10
C LYS A 36 -23.43 -17.33 -7.86
N THR A 37 -23.17 -18.08 -6.80
CA THR A 37 -23.62 -17.71 -5.45
C THR A 37 -23.03 -16.36 -5.05
N ILE A 38 -23.68 -15.66 -4.14
CA ILE A 38 -23.18 -14.38 -3.62
C ILE A 38 -21.78 -14.52 -3.00
N LEU A 39 -21.48 -15.59 -2.25
CA LEU A 39 -20.13 -15.85 -1.73
C LEU A 39 -19.10 -16.00 -2.86
N GLY A 40 -19.48 -16.69 -3.95
CA GLY A 40 -18.64 -16.82 -5.15
C GLY A 40 -18.31 -15.47 -5.78
N TRP A 41 -19.27 -14.56 -5.86
CA TRP A 41 -19.08 -13.17 -6.31
C TRP A 41 -18.19 -12.35 -5.34
N LEU A 42 -18.40 -12.47 -4.02
CA LEU A 42 -17.57 -11.81 -3.02
C LEU A 42 -16.09 -12.22 -3.14
N LYS A 43 -15.83 -13.50 -3.43
CA LYS A 43 -14.49 -14.10 -3.57
C LYS A 43 -13.74 -13.72 -4.85
N GLU A 44 -14.35 -12.98 -5.78
CA GLU A 44 -13.71 -12.68 -7.05
C GLU A 44 -12.46 -11.81 -6.91
N PRO A 45 -11.41 -12.05 -7.71
CA PRO A 45 -10.23 -11.22 -7.68
C PRO A 45 -10.59 -9.79 -8.14
N PRO A 46 -10.22 -8.74 -7.38
CA PRO A 46 -10.36 -7.37 -7.83
C PRO A 46 -9.41 -7.16 -9.01
N GLY A 47 -9.96 -7.01 -10.22
CA GLY A 47 -9.21 -6.89 -11.47
C GLY A 47 -8.25 -5.69 -11.55
N HIS A 48 -7.86 -5.30 -12.76
CA HIS A 48 -6.92 -4.17 -12.94
C HIS A 48 -7.49 -2.84 -12.42
N PRO A 49 -6.68 -1.98 -11.80
CA PRO A 49 -7.13 -0.70 -11.26
C PRO A 49 -7.78 0.20 -12.32
N SER A 50 -9.08 0.43 -12.17
CA SER A 50 -9.89 1.30 -13.04
C SER A 50 -11.07 1.87 -12.25
N PRO A 51 -11.72 2.94 -12.74
CA PRO A 51 -12.95 3.45 -12.13
C PRO A 51 -14.04 2.38 -12.00
N GLU A 52 -14.21 1.52 -13.00
CA GLU A 52 -15.20 0.44 -12.99
C GLU A 52 -14.87 -0.63 -11.94
N THR A 53 -13.59 -1.01 -11.85
CA THR A 53 -13.12 -1.95 -10.83
C THR A 53 -13.28 -1.38 -9.42
N PHE A 54 -13.09 -0.06 -9.24
CA PHE A 54 -13.35 0.60 -7.97
C PHE A 54 -14.82 0.42 -7.55
N LEU A 55 -15.76 0.71 -8.45
CA LEU A 55 -17.19 0.57 -8.16
C LEU A 55 -17.57 -0.87 -7.81
N LYS A 56 -17.02 -1.88 -8.51
CA LYS A 56 -17.22 -3.30 -8.17
C LYS A 56 -16.60 -3.72 -6.83
N VAL A 57 -15.49 -3.09 -6.42
CA VAL A 57 -14.89 -3.32 -5.09
C VAL A 57 -15.80 -2.72 -4.02
N ILE A 58 -16.31 -1.51 -4.24
CA ILE A 58 -17.22 -0.84 -3.31
C ILE A 58 -18.55 -1.58 -3.19
N GLU A 59 -19.11 -2.08 -4.28
CA GLU A 59 -20.35 -2.87 -4.26
C GLU A 59 -20.24 -4.08 -3.31
N ARG A 60 -19.11 -4.80 -3.38
CA ARG A 60 -18.81 -5.91 -2.46
C ARG A 60 -18.58 -5.44 -1.03
N LEU A 61 -17.88 -4.33 -0.85
CA LEU A 61 -17.61 -3.74 0.46
C LEU A 61 -18.92 -3.33 1.16
N GLU A 62 -19.81 -2.64 0.46
CA GLU A 62 -21.11 -2.21 0.96
C GLU A 62 -22.01 -3.42 1.26
N TYR A 63 -21.98 -4.46 0.42
CA TYR A 63 -22.72 -5.69 0.68
C TYR A 63 -22.29 -6.36 2.00
N ILE A 64 -20.98 -6.45 2.26
CA ILE A 64 -20.47 -7.02 3.53
C ILE A 64 -20.80 -6.09 4.71
N ARG A 65 -20.65 -4.77 4.56
CA ARG A 65 -20.99 -3.81 5.62
C ARG A 65 -22.49 -3.85 5.97
N GLY A 66 -23.37 -4.08 5.01
CA GLY A 66 -24.81 -4.27 5.24
C GLY A 66 -25.18 -5.53 6.04
N MET A 67 -24.22 -6.42 6.31
CA MET A 67 -24.38 -7.53 7.25
C MET A 67 -24.05 -7.17 8.70
N GLU A 68 -23.43 -6.02 8.95
CA GLU A 68 -23.12 -5.50 10.30
C GLU A 68 -22.29 -6.47 11.17
N LEU A 69 -21.38 -7.24 10.54
CA LEU A 69 -20.59 -8.28 11.22
C LEU A 69 -19.52 -7.73 12.17
N GLU A 70 -19.20 -6.44 12.10
CA GLU A 70 -18.27 -5.75 13.00
C GLU A 70 -18.74 -5.75 14.47
N THR A 71 -20.03 -5.98 14.71
CA THR A 71 -20.62 -6.13 16.05
C THR A 71 -20.23 -7.45 16.74
N VAL A 72 -19.71 -8.42 15.98
CA VAL A 72 -19.33 -9.75 16.46
C VAL A 72 -18.06 -9.66 17.32
N GLN A 73 -18.14 -10.20 18.54
CA GLN A 73 -17.05 -10.13 19.51
C GLN A 73 -15.92 -11.12 19.16
N ILE A 74 -14.97 -10.69 18.33
CA ILE A 74 -13.78 -11.49 17.97
C ILE A 74 -12.46 -10.97 18.57
N ASN A 75 -12.46 -9.79 19.20
CA ASN A 75 -11.23 -9.11 19.64
C ASN A 75 -10.47 -9.85 20.75
N HIS A 76 -11.14 -10.70 21.52
CA HIS A 76 -10.52 -11.54 22.56
C HIS A 76 -9.88 -12.81 21.99
N LEU A 77 -10.08 -13.11 20.69
CA LEU A 77 -9.52 -14.28 20.04
C LEU A 77 -8.12 -13.99 19.50
N HIS A 78 -7.23 -14.97 19.60
CA HIS A 78 -5.85 -14.82 19.15
C HIS A 78 -5.78 -14.57 17.64
N ARG A 79 -5.09 -13.48 17.22
CA ARG A 79 -4.97 -13.03 15.82
C ARG A 79 -4.59 -14.15 14.83
N ASN A 80 -3.60 -14.98 15.17
CA ASN A 80 -3.17 -16.08 14.30
C ASN A 80 -4.27 -17.11 14.02
N ARG A 81 -5.20 -17.33 14.97
CA ARG A 81 -6.34 -18.23 14.75
C ARG A 81 -7.37 -17.59 13.83
N LEU A 82 -7.65 -16.30 13.98
CA LEU A 82 -8.53 -15.58 13.05
C LEU A 82 -7.97 -15.59 11.62
N LEU A 83 -6.67 -15.37 11.45
CA LEU A 83 -6.01 -15.47 10.15
C LEU A 83 -6.12 -16.87 9.54
N GLN A 84 -5.99 -17.92 10.36
CA GLN A 84 -6.17 -19.30 9.90
C GLN A 84 -7.60 -19.56 9.41
N LEU A 85 -8.62 -19.11 10.16
CA LEU A 85 -10.02 -19.28 9.77
C LEU A 85 -10.37 -18.48 8.51
N SER A 86 -9.87 -17.25 8.38
CA SER A 86 -10.04 -16.46 7.17
C SER A 86 -9.44 -17.18 5.94
N ARG A 87 -8.24 -17.76 6.06
CA ARG A 87 -7.63 -18.56 4.98
C ARG A 87 -8.43 -19.81 4.63
N LEU A 88 -9.03 -20.47 5.61
CA LEU A 88 -9.95 -21.59 5.35
C LEU A 88 -11.17 -21.09 4.58
N GLY A 89 -11.76 -19.98 5.03
CA GLY A 89 -12.94 -19.40 4.40
C GLY A 89 -12.70 -18.95 2.95
N SER A 90 -11.52 -18.40 2.66
CA SER A 90 -11.16 -18.04 1.29
C SER A 90 -11.01 -19.25 0.35
N ARG A 91 -10.72 -20.44 0.90
CA ARG A 91 -10.50 -21.67 0.10
C ARG A 91 -11.77 -22.47 -0.12
N TYR A 92 -12.67 -22.55 0.87
CA TYR A 92 -13.88 -23.34 0.73
C TYR A 92 -14.86 -22.72 -0.28
N GLU A 93 -15.46 -23.59 -1.06
CA GLU A 93 -16.56 -23.25 -1.97
C GLU A 93 -17.91 -23.28 -1.23
N PRO A 94 -18.93 -22.57 -1.73
CA PRO A 94 -20.25 -22.47 -1.08
C PRO A 94 -20.84 -23.83 -0.70
N TYR A 95 -20.70 -24.86 -1.55
CA TYR A 95 -21.22 -26.20 -1.27
C TYR A 95 -20.56 -26.83 -0.03
N ALA A 96 -19.26 -26.62 0.18
CA ALA A 96 -18.52 -27.20 1.31
C ALA A 96 -19.00 -26.60 2.64
N PHE A 97 -19.41 -25.32 2.64
CA PHE A 97 -19.99 -24.69 3.83
C PHE A 97 -21.34 -25.29 4.20
N ARG A 98 -22.15 -25.72 3.23
CA ARG A 98 -23.46 -26.35 3.48
C ARG A 98 -23.34 -27.67 4.24
N ASP A 99 -22.23 -28.39 4.05
CA ASP A 99 -21.94 -29.65 4.73
C ASP A 99 -21.37 -29.48 6.15
N PHE A 100 -20.94 -28.26 6.52
CA PHE A 100 -20.42 -27.99 7.86
C PHE A 100 -21.52 -27.84 8.90
N GLN A 101 -21.21 -28.22 10.15
CA GLN A 101 -22.03 -27.87 11.30
C GLN A 101 -22.17 -26.35 11.41
N GLU A 102 -23.36 -25.88 11.77
CA GLU A 102 -23.74 -24.45 11.78
C GLU A 102 -22.70 -23.56 12.46
N ASN A 103 -22.27 -23.91 13.68
CA ASN A 103 -21.30 -23.11 14.42
C ASN A 103 -19.95 -22.98 13.69
N LYS A 104 -19.50 -24.05 13.04
CA LYS A 104 -18.26 -24.02 12.25
C LYS A 104 -18.46 -23.18 10.98
N ARG A 105 -19.58 -23.37 10.27
CA ARG A 105 -19.95 -22.61 9.07
C ARG A 105 -19.95 -21.11 9.36
N TYR A 106 -20.77 -20.67 10.33
CA TYR A 106 -20.93 -19.26 10.66
C TYR A 106 -19.62 -18.62 11.12
N SER A 107 -18.84 -19.32 11.93
CA SER A 107 -17.58 -18.78 12.45
C SER A 107 -16.55 -18.55 11.35
N ILE A 108 -16.40 -19.53 10.43
CA ILE A 108 -15.45 -19.39 9.32
C ILE A 108 -15.91 -18.29 8.36
N LEU A 109 -17.19 -18.25 7.99
CA LEU A 109 -17.73 -17.21 7.10
C LEU A 109 -17.58 -15.81 7.72
N THR A 110 -17.95 -15.64 8.98
CA THR A 110 -17.87 -14.34 9.67
C THR A 110 -16.43 -13.82 9.70
N VAL A 111 -15.48 -14.65 10.14
CA VAL A 111 -14.07 -14.24 10.21
C VAL A 111 -13.50 -13.97 8.83
N TYR A 112 -13.89 -14.76 7.82
CA TYR A 112 -13.50 -14.52 6.43
C TYR A 112 -14.03 -13.19 5.91
N LEU A 113 -15.33 -12.90 6.09
CA LEU A 113 -15.97 -11.68 5.59
C LEU A 113 -15.44 -10.42 6.28
N LEU A 114 -15.16 -10.47 7.58
CA LEU A 114 -14.50 -9.37 8.29
C LEU A 114 -13.11 -9.08 7.72
N HIS A 115 -12.35 -10.12 7.41
CA HIS A 115 -11.04 -9.95 6.77
C HIS A 115 -11.17 -9.46 5.32
N LEU A 116 -12.16 -9.95 4.57
CA LEU A 116 -12.45 -9.51 3.22
C LEU A 116 -12.89 -8.04 3.18
N ASN A 117 -13.65 -7.56 4.17
CA ASN A 117 -14.02 -6.15 4.32
C ASN A 117 -12.76 -5.27 4.44
N GLN A 118 -11.80 -5.68 5.26
CA GLN A 118 -10.51 -5.00 5.37
C GLN A 118 -9.72 -5.02 4.06
N ASP A 119 -9.61 -6.19 3.43
CA ASP A 119 -8.89 -6.35 2.16
C ASP A 119 -9.53 -5.52 1.02
N LEU A 120 -10.86 -5.44 0.97
CA LEU A 120 -11.59 -4.63 -0.01
C LEU A 120 -11.45 -3.12 0.26
N THR A 121 -11.43 -2.70 1.53
CA THR A 121 -11.16 -1.31 1.93
C THR A 121 -9.76 -0.89 1.48
N ASP A 122 -8.75 -1.70 1.80
CA ASP A 122 -7.36 -1.48 1.37
C ASP A 122 -7.27 -1.46 -0.16
N LYS A 123 -7.99 -2.36 -0.84
CA LYS A 123 -8.01 -2.44 -2.30
C LYS A 123 -8.67 -1.23 -2.96
N ALA A 124 -9.76 -0.72 -2.40
CA ALA A 124 -10.42 0.48 -2.90
C ALA A 124 -9.44 1.65 -2.90
N PHE A 125 -8.70 1.84 -1.80
CA PHE A 125 -7.69 2.88 -1.71
C PHE A 125 -6.48 2.62 -2.63
N GLU A 126 -6.01 1.37 -2.76
CA GLU A 126 -4.95 1.01 -3.73
C GLU A 126 -5.35 1.37 -5.18
N ILE A 127 -6.62 1.20 -5.54
CA ILE A 127 -7.11 1.61 -6.86
C ILE A 127 -7.04 3.13 -7.00
N HIS A 128 -7.47 3.88 -5.98
CA HIS A 128 -7.37 5.35 -5.98
C HIS A 128 -5.92 5.82 -6.11
N ASP A 129 -5.01 5.26 -5.31
CA ASP A 129 -3.57 5.50 -5.34
C ASP A 129 -3.01 5.37 -6.77
N ARG A 130 -3.34 4.26 -7.45
CA ARG A 130 -2.91 4.02 -8.83
C ARG A 130 -3.59 4.93 -9.85
N GLN A 131 -4.85 5.31 -9.65
CA GLN A 131 -5.55 6.25 -10.55
C GLN A 131 -4.93 7.65 -10.48
N ILE A 132 -4.56 8.15 -9.30
CA ILE A 132 -3.86 9.43 -9.15
C ILE A 132 -2.46 9.37 -9.79
N LEU A 133 -1.69 8.29 -9.55
CA LEU A 133 -0.40 8.11 -10.22
C LEU A 133 -0.54 8.10 -11.75
N SER A 134 -1.56 7.42 -12.27
CA SER A 134 -1.88 7.40 -13.71
C SER A 134 -2.27 8.78 -14.23
N LEU A 135 -3.06 9.54 -13.48
CA LEU A 135 -3.45 10.92 -13.80
C LEU A 135 -2.20 11.81 -13.96
N LEU A 136 -1.34 11.85 -12.94
CA LEU A 136 -0.12 12.67 -12.94
C LEU A 136 0.87 12.22 -14.03
N SER A 137 1.03 10.91 -14.23
CA SER A 137 1.88 10.34 -15.28
C SER A 137 1.41 10.74 -16.68
N LYS A 138 0.09 10.72 -16.93
CA LYS A 138 -0.47 11.15 -18.21
C LYS A 138 -0.32 12.64 -18.47
N GLY A 139 -0.34 13.48 -17.41
CA GLY A 139 0.01 14.89 -17.52
C GLY A 139 1.46 15.08 -17.99
N ARG A 140 2.40 14.42 -17.31
CA ARG A 140 3.83 14.44 -17.68
C ARG A 140 4.06 13.99 -19.13
N LYS A 141 3.46 12.87 -19.53
CA LYS A 141 3.57 12.38 -20.91
C LYS A 141 3.02 13.35 -21.95
N ALA A 142 1.88 13.98 -21.67
CA ALA A 142 1.32 14.99 -22.58
C ALA A 142 2.26 16.21 -22.69
N GLN A 143 2.88 16.64 -21.59
CA GLN A 143 3.87 17.71 -21.63
C GLN A 143 5.11 17.32 -22.44
N GLU A 144 5.63 16.09 -22.26
CA GLU A 144 6.75 15.57 -23.04
C GLU A 144 6.42 15.48 -24.54
N GLU A 145 5.20 15.06 -24.90
CA GLU A 145 4.74 15.02 -26.29
C GLU A 145 4.67 16.41 -26.92
N ILE A 146 4.11 17.40 -26.21
CA ILE A 146 4.08 18.80 -26.65
C ILE A 146 5.51 19.33 -26.85
N GLN A 147 6.42 19.06 -25.92
CA GLN A 147 7.83 19.46 -26.05
C GLN A 147 8.52 18.80 -27.24
N LYS A 148 8.24 17.53 -27.51
CA LYS A 148 8.79 16.82 -28.69
C LYS A 148 8.28 17.42 -30.00
N LEU A 149 6.99 17.73 -30.09
CA LEU A 149 6.38 18.33 -31.29
C LEU A 149 6.91 19.75 -31.54
N ASN A 150 7.02 20.54 -30.47
CA ASN A 150 7.44 21.94 -30.57
C ASN A 150 8.97 22.11 -30.56
N GLY A 151 9.75 21.09 -30.23
CA GLY A 151 11.19 21.18 -30.00
C GLY A 151 11.98 21.69 -31.21
N LYS A 152 11.63 21.24 -32.43
CA LYS A 152 12.28 21.73 -33.66
C LYS A 152 12.01 23.22 -33.88
N LYS A 153 10.74 23.63 -33.79
CA LYS A 153 10.33 25.03 -33.94
C LYS A 153 10.98 25.91 -32.86
N LEU A 154 11.00 25.46 -31.60
CA LEU A 154 11.67 26.18 -30.51
C LEU A 154 13.16 26.38 -30.80
N ASN A 155 13.85 25.34 -31.27
CA ASN A 155 15.27 25.44 -31.62
C ASN A 155 15.51 26.42 -32.78
N GLU A 156 14.67 26.39 -33.82
CA GLU A 156 14.71 27.38 -34.92
C GLU A 156 14.57 28.81 -34.38
N LYS A 157 13.62 29.07 -33.47
CA LYS A 157 13.45 30.39 -32.85
C LYS A 157 14.65 30.80 -31.99
N VAL A 158 15.22 29.86 -31.21
CA VAL A 158 16.43 30.13 -30.42
C VAL A 158 17.61 30.50 -31.32
N ILE A 159 17.77 29.84 -32.47
CA ILE A 159 18.79 30.21 -33.46
C ILE A 159 18.53 31.61 -34.02
N HIS A 160 17.30 31.92 -34.44
CA HIS A 160 16.94 33.26 -34.93
C HIS A 160 17.26 34.35 -33.90
N PHE A 161 16.84 34.17 -32.64
CA PHE A 161 17.11 35.14 -31.58
C PHE A 161 18.60 35.25 -31.21
N THR A 162 19.36 34.16 -31.34
CA THR A 162 20.82 34.19 -31.14
C THR A 162 21.50 35.02 -32.22
N ASN A 163 21.12 34.83 -33.49
CA ASN A 163 21.67 35.58 -34.62
C ASN A 163 21.32 37.07 -34.51
N ILE A 164 20.08 37.40 -34.14
CA ILE A 164 19.63 38.76 -33.87
C ILE A 164 20.39 39.38 -32.69
N GLY A 165 20.57 38.62 -31.60
CA GLY A 165 21.35 39.07 -30.45
C GLY A 165 22.81 39.38 -30.81
N GLN A 166 23.45 38.53 -31.63
CA GLN A 166 24.80 38.77 -32.13
C GLN A 166 24.88 40.00 -33.03
N ALA A 167 23.91 40.20 -33.93
CA ALA A 167 23.77 41.40 -34.75
C ALA A 167 23.68 42.67 -33.90
N LEU A 168 22.84 42.68 -32.87
CA LEU A 168 22.69 43.81 -31.94
C LEU A 168 23.97 44.09 -31.16
N ILE A 169 24.67 43.04 -30.68
CA ILE A 169 25.95 43.18 -30.00
C ILE A 169 26.99 43.82 -30.94
N LYS A 170 27.07 43.35 -32.19
CA LYS A 170 27.98 43.87 -33.21
C LYS A 170 27.67 45.32 -33.56
N ALA A 171 26.41 45.65 -33.82
CA ALA A 171 25.97 47.01 -34.13
C ALA A 171 26.35 47.99 -33.01
N LYS A 172 26.20 47.56 -31.74
CA LYS A 172 26.59 48.37 -30.58
C LYS A 172 28.11 48.54 -30.45
N GLN A 173 28.90 47.50 -30.74
CA GLN A 173 30.37 47.55 -30.66
C GLN A 173 30.99 48.40 -31.77
N GLU A 174 30.47 48.27 -32.99
CA GLU A 174 30.99 48.91 -34.21
C GLU A 174 30.30 50.25 -34.53
N LYS A 175 29.30 50.66 -33.72
CA LYS A 175 28.46 51.87 -33.92
C LYS A 175 27.77 51.91 -35.28
N LEU A 176 27.25 50.77 -35.73
CA LEU A 176 26.49 50.63 -36.96
C LEU A 176 24.99 50.92 -36.73
N ASP A 177 24.25 51.17 -37.81
CA ASP A 177 22.79 51.28 -37.75
C ASP A 177 22.17 49.92 -37.39
N VAL A 178 21.24 49.94 -36.43
CA VAL A 178 20.64 48.73 -35.87
C VAL A 178 19.72 48.04 -36.87
N PHE A 179 18.97 48.79 -37.68
CA PHE A 179 18.02 48.23 -38.63
C PHE A 179 18.74 47.63 -39.84
N GLU A 180 19.80 48.29 -40.35
CA GLU A 180 20.62 47.75 -41.43
C GLU A 180 21.28 46.41 -41.06
N VAL A 181 21.79 46.30 -39.83
CA VAL A 181 22.42 45.05 -39.36
C VAL A 181 21.38 43.95 -39.11
N LEU A 182 20.17 44.29 -38.65
CA LEU A 182 19.10 43.33 -38.47
C LEU A 182 18.56 42.78 -39.80
N GLU A 183 18.33 43.63 -40.80
CA GLU A 183 17.87 43.23 -42.14
C GLU A 183 18.89 42.34 -42.86
N SER A 184 20.19 42.48 -42.54
CA SER A 184 21.24 41.61 -43.06
C SER A 184 21.18 40.16 -42.53
N VAL A 185 20.46 39.92 -41.41
CA VAL A 185 20.35 38.62 -40.74
C VAL A 185 19.01 37.94 -40.99
N ILE A 186 17.92 38.71 -41.05
CA ILE A 186 16.57 38.20 -41.28
C ILE A 186 15.71 39.27 -41.97
N GLU A 187 14.91 38.87 -42.96
CA GLU A 187 13.93 39.76 -43.58
C GLU A 187 12.88 40.22 -42.54
N TRP A 188 12.51 41.51 -42.55
CA TRP A 188 11.62 42.09 -41.56
C TRP A 188 10.29 41.33 -41.38
N ASN A 189 9.64 40.91 -42.47
CA ASN A 189 8.39 40.14 -42.40
C ASN A 189 8.59 38.74 -41.79
N SER A 190 9.73 38.11 -42.08
CA SER A 190 10.10 36.82 -41.48
C SER A 190 10.40 36.96 -40.00
N PHE A 191 10.99 38.08 -39.57
CA PHE A 191 11.19 38.39 -38.17
C PHE A 191 9.86 38.57 -37.42
N VAL A 192 8.92 39.34 -37.97
CA VAL A 192 7.57 39.52 -37.37
C VAL A 192 6.86 38.17 -37.21
N SER A 193 6.79 37.36 -38.27
CA SER A 193 6.21 36.01 -38.20
C SER A 193 6.94 35.12 -37.19
N SER A 194 8.26 35.22 -37.10
CA SER A 194 9.06 34.47 -36.14
C SER A 194 8.78 34.88 -34.69
N VAL A 195 8.46 36.15 -34.42
CA VAL A 195 8.06 36.65 -33.09
C VAL A 195 6.65 36.18 -32.74
N GLU A 196 5.70 36.24 -33.66
CA GLU A 196 4.33 35.75 -33.47
C GLU A 196 4.31 34.25 -33.16
N GLU A 197 5.01 33.44 -33.96
CA GLU A 197 5.15 32.00 -33.71
C GLU A 197 5.86 31.71 -32.38
N ALA A 198 6.87 32.52 -32.01
CA ALA A 198 7.53 32.38 -30.72
C ALA A 198 6.59 32.70 -29.56
N GLN A 199 5.68 33.67 -29.71
CA GLN A 199 4.67 33.99 -28.70
C GLN A 199 3.64 32.87 -28.54
N GLU A 200 3.22 32.23 -29.63
CA GLU A 200 2.31 31.06 -29.56
C GLU A 200 2.98 29.83 -28.92
N LEU A 201 4.27 29.64 -29.15
CA LEU A 201 5.05 28.53 -28.59
C LEU A 201 5.51 28.80 -27.16
N ALA A 202 5.64 30.07 -26.77
CA ALA A 202 6.09 30.47 -25.46
C ALA A 202 5.08 30.05 -24.40
N ARG A 203 5.56 29.29 -23.42
CA ARG A 203 4.84 29.01 -22.17
C ARG A 203 5.45 29.87 -21.06
N PRO A 204 4.68 30.20 -20.00
CA PRO A 204 5.22 30.86 -18.81
C PRO A 204 6.49 30.15 -18.35
N ALA A 205 7.50 30.88 -17.88
CA ALA A 205 8.79 30.29 -17.50
C ALA A 205 8.66 29.18 -16.42
N ASP A 206 7.57 29.19 -15.66
CA ASP A 206 7.24 28.26 -14.60
C ASP A 206 6.10 27.29 -14.95
N TYR A 207 5.84 27.06 -16.25
CA TYR A 207 4.79 26.16 -16.73
C TYR A 207 4.94 24.73 -16.17
N ASP A 208 3.80 24.10 -15.89
CA ASP A 208 3.71 22.80 -15.23
C ASP A 208 2.73 21.90 -16.00
N TYR A 209 2.96 20.58 -16.06
CA TYR A 209 2.01 19.65 -16.66
C TYR A 209 0.63 19.64 -15.98
N LEU A 210 0.52 20.17 -14.76
CA LEU A 210 -0.75 20.22 -14.03
C LEU A 210 -1.81 20.95 -14.86
N ASP A 211 -1.44 21.97 -15.63
CA ASP A 211 -2.37 22.69 -16.51
C ASP A 211 -3.04 21.80 -17.59
N LEU A 212 -2.40 20.67 -17.95
CA LEU A 212 -2.91 19.69 -18.91
C LEU A 212 -3.90 18.71 -18.29
N LEU A 213 -4.05 18.70 -16.96
CA LEU A 213 -4.89 17.71 -16.25
C LEU A 213 -6.37 18.05 -16.27
N GLN A 214 -6.77 19.29 -16.57
CA GLN A 214 -8.16 19.72 -16.55
C GLN A 214 -9.08 18.80 -17.37
N LYS A 215 -8.62 18.33 -18.55
CA LYS A 215 -9.36 17.42 -19.44
C LYS A 215 -9.58 16.03 -18.84
N ARG A 216 -8.86 15.67 -17.78
CA ARG A 216 -8.89 14.35 -17.13
C ARG A 216 -9.73 14.33 -15.86
N PHE A 217 -10.20 15.49 -15.39
CA PHE A 217 -11.08 15.64 -14.23
C PHE A 217 -12.29 14.69 -14.27
N TYR A 218 -13.01 14.65 -15.40
CA TYR A 218 -14.20 13.81 -15.54
C TYR A 218 -13.91 12.31 -15.44
N SER A 219 -12.72 11.88 -15.84
CA SER A 219 -12.31 10.47 -15.68
C SER A 219 -12.12 10.12 -14.21
N LEU A 220 -11.57 11.04 -13.42
CA LEU A 220 -11.36 10.87 -11.99
C LEU A 220 -12.70 10.88 -11.22
N ARG A 221 -13.64 11.73 -11.64
CA ARG A 221 -15.00 11.85 -11.09
C ARG A 221 -15.89 10.61 -11.29
N LYS A 222 -15.51 9.66 -12.15
CA LYS A 222 -16.27 8.42 -12.36
C LYS A 222 -16.40 7.55 -11.10
N TYR A 223 -15.47 7.69 -10.14
CA TYR A 223 -15.46 6.86 -8.93
C TYR A 223 -15.24 7.65 -7.63
N THR A 224 -14.65 8.85 -7.71
CA THR A 224 -14.29 9.61 -6.51
C THR A 224 -15.46 10.10 -5.66
N PRO A 225 -16.65 10.43 -6.19
CA PRO A 225 -17.82 10.67 -5.34
C PRO A 225 -18.18 9.46 -4.47
N THR A 226 -18.16 8.26 -5.06
CA THR A 226 -18.38 7.01 -4.33
C THR A 226 -17.28 6.74 -3.31
N LEU A 227 -16.02 7.02 -3.66
CA LEU A 227 -14.88 6.89 -2.74
C LEU A 227 -15.08 7.72 -1.49
N LEU A 228 -15.37 9.02 -1.65
CA LEU A 228 -15.52 9.93 -0.52
C LEU A 228 -16.79 9.62 0.28
N ARG A 229 -17.83 9.03 -0.34
CA ARG A 229 -19.05 8.61 0.36
C ARG A 229 -18.83 7.35 1.22
N VAL A 230 -18.09 6.36 0.71
CA VAL A 230 -17.99 5.03 1.35
C VAL A 230 -16.77 4.91 2.26
N LEU A 231 -15.66 5.55 1.94
CA LEU A 231 -14.48 5.55 2.79
C LEU A 231 -14.56 6.68 3.81
N GLU A 232 -14.35 6.32 5.07
CA GLU A 232 -14.28 7.24 6.20
C GLU A 232 -12.81 7.45 6.55
N PHE A 233 -12.42 8.72 6.63
CA PHE A 233 -11.05 9.15 6.84
C PHE A 233 -10.92 9.86 8.19
N HIS A 234 -9.95 9.46 8.99
CA HIS A 234 -9.61 10.11 10.26
C HIS A 234 -8.19 10.63 10.23
N SER A 235 -7.91 11.66 11.01
CA SER A 235 -6.58 12.24 11.11
C SER A 235 -6.39 12.96 12.43
N THR A 236 -5.13 13.27 12.74
CA THR A 236 -4.81 14.16 13.87
C THR A 236 -5.17 15.61 13.53
N LYS A 237 -5.25 16.47 14.56
CA LYS A 237 -5.57 17.90 14.40
C LYS A 237 -4.70 18.64 13.38
N ALA A 238 -3.48 18.18 13.13
CA ALA A 238 -2.58 18.77 12.13
C ALA A 238 -3.13 18.70 10.69
N ASN A 239 -3.95 17.68 10.38
CA ASN A 239 -4.48 17.42 9.04
C ASN A 239 -5.98 17.71 8.94
N GLU A 240 -6.55 18.41 9.92
CA GLU A 240 -7.97 18.79 9.93
C GLU A 240 -8.39 19.63 8.70
N PRO A 241 -7.58 20.60 8.20
CA PRO A 241 -7.93 21.35 6.99
C PRO A 241 -8.13 20.46 5.75
N LEU A 242 -7.37 19.37 5.63
CA LEU A 242 -7.53 18.41 4.54
C LEU A 242 -8.83 17.61 4.67
N LEU A 243 -9.19 17.16 5.87
CA LEU A 243 -10.46 16.46 6.09
C LEU A 243 -11.65 17.38 5.89
N GLN A 244 -11.57 18.64 6.32
CA GLN A 244 -12.58 19.66 6.01
C GLN A 244 -12.77 19.84 4.51
N ALA A 245 -11.68 19.88 3.72
CA ALA A 245 -11.78 19.93 2.27
C ALA A 245 -12.47 18.68 1.68
N VAL A 246 -12.18 17.49 2.21
CA VAL A 246 -12.85 16.23 1.83
C VAL A 246 -14.35 16.31 2.10
N GLU A 247 -14.76 16.80 3.28
CA GLU A 247 -16.18 16.96 3.63
C GLU A 247 -16.89 18.01 2.76
N ILE A 248 -16.23 19.11 2.42
CA ILE A 248 -16.77 20.11 1.47
C ILE A 248 -17.04 19.45 0.12
N ILE A 249 -16.09 18.66 -0.41
CA ILE A 249 -16.28 17.96 -1.68
C ILE A 249 -17.40 16.92 -1.58
N ARG A 250 -17.49 16.18 -0.45
CA ARG A 250 -18.58 15.23 -0.19
C ARG A 250 -19.94 15.94 -0.22
N GLY A 251 -20.11 17.02 0.55
CA GLY A 251 -21.34 17.81 0.57
C GLY A 251 -21.68 18.46 -0.79
N MET A 252 -20.67 18.86 -1.56
CA MET A 252 -20.88 19.34 -2.94
C MET A 252 -21.37 18.24 -3.88
N ASN A 253 -20.86 17.01 -3.73
CA ASN A 253 -21.31 15.86 -4.53
C ASN A 253 -22.77 15.49 -4.23
N GLU A 254 -23.16 15.52 -2.96
CA GLU A 254 -24.54 15.21 -2.52
C GLU A 254 -25.54 16.29 -2.94
N SER A 255 -25.19 17.57 -2.75
CA SER A 255 -26.07 18.70 -3.08
C SER A 255 -26.05 19.09 -4.57
N GLY A 256 -25.16 18.51 -5.37
CA GLY A 256 -24.98 18.86 -6.79
C GLY A 256 -24.38 20.25 -7.03
N LYS A 257 -23.87 20.93 -5.99
CA LYS A 257 -23.24 22.26 -6.12
C LYS A 257 -22.01 22.21 -7.01
N ARG A 258 -21.86 23.25 -7.84
CA ARG A 258 -20.76 23.37 -8.82
C ARG A 258 -19.62 24.29 -8.39
N LYS A 259 -19.92 25.30 -7.57
CA LYS A 259 -18.93 26.25 -7.06
C LYS A 259 -18.36 25.73 -5.75
N VAL A 260 -17.03 25.76 -5.62
CA VAL A 260 -16.33 25.54 -4.34
C VAL A 260 -16.53 26.79 -3.48
N PRO A 261 -16.94 26.67 -2.20
CA PRO A 261 -17.06 27.82 -1.30
C PRO A 261 -15.75 28.61 -1.19
N ASP A 262 -15.84 29.94 -1.18
CA ASP A 262 -14.65 30.81 -1.21
C ASP A 262 -13.80 30.72 0.07
N ASP A 263 -14.38 30.22 1.18
CA ASP A 263 -13.76 29.95 2.48
C ASP A 263 -13.17 28.53 2.60
N SER A 264 -13.16 27.75 1.51
CA SER A 264 -12.62 26.39 1.53
C SER A 264 -11.12 26.38 1.86
N PRO A 265 -10.64 25.45 2.70
CA PRO A 265 -9.24 25.41 3.13
C PRO A 265 -8.31 25.04 1.97
N VAL A 266 -7.21 25.79 1.83
CA VAL A 266 -6.21 25.58 0.77
C VAL A 266 -4.79 25.46 1.31
N ASP A 267 -4.59 25.58 2.63
CA ASP A 267 -3.26 25.71 3.22
C ASP A 267 -2.40 24.45 3.07
N PHE A 268 -3.03 23.28 3.19
CA PHE A 268 -2.40 21.97 3.00
C PHE A 268 -2.05 21.68 1.54
N ILE A 269 -2.62 22.41 0.57
CA ILE A 269 -2.34 22.20 -0.85
C ILE A 269 -0.90 22.63 -1.16
N SER A 270 -0.14 21.74 -1.78
CA SER A 270 1.24 22.06 -2.16
C SER A 270 1.34 23.27 -3.09
N LYS A 271 2.44 24.03 -2.97
CA LYS A 271 2.69 25.26 -3.75
C LYS A 271 2.51 25.07 -5.26
N ARG A 272 2.79 23.86 -5.74
CA ARG A 272 2.67 23.46 -7.15
C ARG A 272 1.21 23.53 -7.64
N TRP A 273 0.28 22.96 -6.87
CA TRP A 273 -1.16 23.01 -7.19
C TRP A 273 -1.76 24.40 -6.96
N LYS A 274 -1.30 25.15 -5.95
CA LYS A 274 -1.80 26.51 -5.66
C LYS A 274 -1.76 27.46 -6.86
N LYS A 275 -0.80 27.30 -7.77
CA LYS A 275 -0.69 28.09 -9.00
C LYS A 275 -1.87 27.95 -9.97
N HIS A 276 -2.58 26.82 -9.89
CA HIS A 276 -3.71 26.50 -10.78
C HIS A 276 -5.05 26.55 -10.04
N LEU A 277 -5.05 26.92 -8.76
CA LEU A 277 -6.19 26.75 -7.88
C LEU A 277 -7.30 27.76 -8.13
N TYR A 278 -6.93 28.97 -8.55
CA TYR A 278 -7.86 30.07 -8.80
C TYR A 278 -8.12 30.23 -10.30
N GLU A 279 -9.33 30.66 -10.63
CA GLU A 279 -9.67 31.12 -11.97
C GLU A 279 -8.92 32.42 -12.32
N ASN A 280 -9.06 32.90 -13.56
CA ASN A 280 -8.37 34.12 -14.02
C ASN A 280 -8.73 35.40 -13.23
N ASP A 281 -9.82 35.38 -12.45
CA ASP A 281 -10.22 36.47 -11.57
C ASP A 281 -9.38 36.55 -10.27
N GLY A 282 -8.57 35.51 -9.98
CA GLY A 282 -7.72 35.42 -8.80
C GLY A 282 -8.46 35.19 -7.48
N THR A 283 -9.79 35.06 -7.50
CA THR A 283 -10.63 34.95 -6.31
C THR A 283 -11.47 33.68 -6.29
N THR A 284 -11.94 33.22 -7.44
CA THR A 284 -12.81 32.05 -7.53
C THR A 284 -11.98 30.78 -7.57
N ILE A 285 -12.26 29.82 -6.68
CA ILE A 285 -11.57 28.52 -6.68
C ILE A 285 -12.05 27.68 -7.88
N ASN A 286 -11.11 27.25 -8.72
CA ASN A 286 -11.35 26.32 -9.80
C ASN A 286 -11.61 24.92 -9.24
N ARG A 287 -12.86 24.45 -9.35
CA ARG A 287 -13.30 23.15 -8.83
C ARG A 287 -12.44 21.98 -9.32
N HIS A 288 -12.07 21.97 -10.60
CA HIS A 288 -11.37 20.82 -11.18
C HIS A 288 -9.98 20.67 -10.53
N TYR A 289 -9.25 21.77 -10.40
CA TYR A 289 -7.94 21.77 -9.76
C TYR A 289 -8.03 21.55 -8.27
N TYR A 290 -9.02 22.15 -7.59
CA TYR A 290 -9.25 21.94 -6.16
C TYR A 290 -9.50 20.46 -5.85
N GLU A 291 -10.46 19.81 -6.51
CA GLU A 291 -10.74 18.39 -6.25
C GLU A 291 -9.54 17.48 -6.58
N MET A 292 -8.84 17.70 -7.71
CA MET A 292 -7.67 16.91 -8.05
C MET A 292 -6.51 17.12 -7.05
N ALA A 293 -6.32 18.33 -6.55
CA ALA A 293 -5.34 18.65 -5.53
C ALA A 293 -5.71 17.95 -4.21
N VAL A 294 -6.93 18.11 -3.72
CA VAL A 294 -7.39 17.49 -2.46
C VAL A 294 -7.25 15.97 -2.51
N LEU A 295 -7.65 15.33 -3.60
CA LEU A 295 -7.50 13.88 -3.78
C LEU A 295 -6.03 13.44 -3.86
N THR A 296 -5.15 14.28 -4.41
CA THR A 296 -3.71 14.01 -4.45
C THR A 296 -3.09 14.15 -3.06
N GLU A 297 -3.41 15.20 -2.31
CA GLU A 297 -2.91 15.40 -0.95
C GLU A 297 -3.47 14.32 -0.01
N LEU A 298 -4.76 13.97 -0.11
CA LEU A 298 -5.37 12.86 0.62
C LEU A 298 -4.60 11.55 0.39
N ARG A 299 -4.22 11.28 -0.87
CA ARG A 299 -3.40 10.13 -1.20
C ARG A 299 -2.04 10.17 -0.48
N GLU A 300 -1.32 11.28 -0.53
CA GLU A 300 0.00 11.37 0.10
C GLU A 300 -0.10 11.20 1.63
N HIS A 301 -1.08 11.84 2.27
CA HIS A 301 -1.24 11.77 3.73
C HIS A 301 -1.66 10.37 4.21
N VAL A 302 -2.53 9.66 3.47
CA VAL A 302 -2.83 8.26 3.81
C VAL A 302 -1.60 7.38 3.66
N ARG A 303 -0.77 7.60 2.62
CA ARG A 303 0.48 6.84 2.44
C ARG A 303 1.54 7.16 3.49
N ALA A 304 1.54 8.39 4.01
CA ALA A 304 2.44 8.81 5.09
C ALA A 304 2.01 8.26 6.46
N GLY A 305 0.76 7.79 6.61
CA GLY A 305 0.17 7.41 7.88
C GLY A 305 -0.39 8.59 8.68
N ASP A 306 -0.52 9.75 8.05
CA ASP A 306 -1.05 10.99 8.62
C ASP A 306 -2.59 11.02 8.65
N VAL A 307 -3.20 10.26 7.75
CA VAL A 307 -4.65 10.04 7.63
C VAL A 307 -4.90 8.52 7.65
N SER A 308 -5.78 8.07 8.53
CA SER A 308 -6.23 6.68 8.62
C SER A 308 -7.55 6.48 7.90
N ILE A 309 -7.83 5.24 7.49
CA ILE A 309 -9.08 4.81 6.85
C ILE A 309 -9.77 3.80 7.77
N VAL A 310 -11.00 4.11 8.18
CA VAL A 310 -11.77 3.22 9.06
C VAL A 310 -12.04 1.88 8.36
N GLY A 311 -11.80 0.79 9.09
CA GLY A 311 -11.94 -0.57 8.57
C GLY A 311 -10.79 -1.04 7.68
N SER A 312 -9.73 -0.25 7.51
CA SER A 312 -8.52 -0.66 6.80
C SER A 312 -7.65 -1.60 7.64
N ARG A 313 -6.80 -2.41 6.97
CA ARG A 313 -5.71 -3.13 7.66
C ARG A 313 -4.37 -2.45 7.46
N GLN A 314 -4.12 -1.94 6.25
CA GLN A 314 -2.87 -1.30 5.88
C GLN A 314 -2.77 0.17 6.31
N TYR A 315 -3.89 0.88 6.32
CA TYR A 315 -4.01 2.32 6.59
C TYR A 315 -4.90 2.59 7.81
N ARG A 316 -4.94 1.67 8.78
CA ARG A 316 -5.70 1.87 10.02
C ARG A 316 -5.07 2.94 10.89
N ASP A 317 -5.83 3.39 11.87
CA ASP A 317 -5.31 4.32 12.87
C ASP A 317 -4.15 3.71 13.65
N PHE A 318 -3.14 4.53 13.97
CA PHE A 318 -2.03 4.11 14.80
C PHE A 318 -2.51 3.66 16.19
N GLU A 319 -3.52 4.34 16.75
CA GLU A 319 -4.06 4.02 18.07
C GLU A 319 -4.70 2.62 18.12
N GLU A 320 -5.22 2.11 16.99
CA GLU A 320 -5.79 0.76 16.91
C GLU A 320 -4.74 -0.37 17.05
N TYR A 321 -3.46 -0.07 16.90
CA TYR A 321 -2.38 -1.03 17.18
C TYR A 321 -2.04 -1.12 18.67
N LEU A 322 -2.46 -0.13 19.45
CA LEU A 322 -2.14 -0.01 20.86
C LEU A 322 -3.21 -0.73 21.70
N PHE A 323 -2.88 -0.97 22.97
CA PHE A 323 -3.92 -1.30 23.94
C PHE A 323 -4.86 -0.12 24.08
N SER A 324 -6.17 -0.37 24.09
CA SER A 324 -7.13 0.68 24.43
C SER A 324 -6.82 1.23 25.81
N GLU A 325 -7.09 2.52 26.02
CA GLU A 325 -6.85 3.17 27.31
C GLU A 325 -7.51 2.41 28.47
N PHE A 326 -8.71 1.89 28.24
CA PHE A 326 -9.42 1.00 29.18
C PHE A 326 -8.61 -0.26 29.52
N THR A 327 -8.11 -0.97 28.50
CA THR A 327 -7.32 -2.20 28.70
C THR A 327 -6.01 -1.90 29.42
N TRP A 328 -5.35 -0.81 29.03
CA TRP A 328 -4.12 -0.35 29.66
C TRP A 328 -4.35 -0.03 31.14
N ASN A 329 -5.39 0.75 31.46
CA ASN A 329 -5.70 1.12 32.84
C ASN A 329 -6.00 -0.07 33.75
N GLN A 330 -6.58 -1.16 33.20
CA GLN A 330 -6.80 -2.39 33.96
C GLN A 330 -5.54 -3.24 34.15
N THR A 331 -4.61 -3.20 33.19
CA THR A 331 -3.47 -4.13 33.15
C THR A 331 -2.15 -3.53 33.61
N LYS A 332 -2.04 -2.19 33.66
CA LYS A 332 -0.77 -1.47 33.91
C LYS A 332 -0.04 -1.91 35.18
N GLU A 333 -0.75 -2.20 36.27
CA GLU A 333 -0.17 -2.63 37.55
C GLU A 333 0.41 -4.06 37.51
N ASN A 334 -0.03 -4.88 36.57
CA ASN A 334 0.42 -6.26 36.39
C ASN A 334 1.34 -6.43 35.16
N THR A 335 1.89 -5.33 34.64
CA THR A 335 2.81 -5.40 33.50
C THR A 335 4.20 -5.87 33.93
N ARG A 336 4.85 -6.68 33.10
CA ARG A 336 6.26 -7.10 33.26
C ARG A 336 7.23 -6.16 32.52
N LEU A 337 6.83 -4.90 32.34
CA LEU A 337 7.64 -3.92 31.61
C LEU A 337 8.80 -3.47 32.49
N SER A 338 10.00 -3.44 31.92
CA SER A 338 11.24 -3.06 32.62
C SER A 338 11.47 -1.55 32.69
N VAL A 339 10.45 -0.75 32.35
CA VAL A 339 10.55 0.71 32.20
C VAL A 339 9.49 1.39 33.07
N SER A 340 9.72 2.67 33.42
CA SER A 340 8.71 3.45 34.15
C SER A 340 7.41 3.53 33.35
N LEU A 341 6.29 3.42 34.05
CA LEU A 341 4.95 3.60 33.47
C LEU A 341 4.56 5.08 33.40
N SER A 342 5.31 5.96 34.06
CA SER A 342 5.16 7.41 33.92
C SER A 342 5.81 7.88 32.63
N PHE A 343 5.04 8.59 31.79
CA PHE A 343 5.53 9.19 30.56
C PHE A 343 6.72 10.14 30.83
N GLU A 344 6.61 10.97 31.87
CA GLU A 344 7.62 11.98 32.22
C GLU A 344 8.94 11.31 32.65
N ASP A 345 8.86 10.30 33.51
CA ASP A 345 10.05 9.56 33.96
C ASP A 345 10.68 8.80 32.79
N TYR A 346 9.86 8.15 31.96
CA TYR A 346 10.32 7.37 30.81
C TYR A 346 11.05 8.26 29.80
N ILE A 347 10.44 9.39 29.41
CA ILE A 347 11.07 10.32 28.47
C ILE A 347 12.32 10.95 29.07
N THR A 348 12.32 11.30 30.35
CA THR A 348 13.50 11.87 31.02
C THR A 348 14.66 10.88 31.05
N GLU A 349 14.40 9.62 31.42
CA GLU A 349 15.40 8.55 31.45
C GLU A 349 15.92 8.23 30.04
N ARG A 350 15.03 8.08 29.05
CA ARG A 350 15.43 7.79 27.66
C ARG A 350 16.22 8.94 27.05
N THR A 351 15.83 10.18 27.31
CA THR A 351 16.54 11.38 26.84
C THR A 351 17.93 11.47 27.49
N SER A 352 18.03 11.19 28.80
CA SER A 352 19.30 11.18 29.52
C SER A 352 20.24 10.09 29.00
N SER A 353 19.75 8.85 28.88
CA SER A 353 20.50 7.73 28.31
C SER A 353 20.94 8.00 26.87
N LEU A 354 20.08 8.59 26.04
CA LEU A 354 20.43 8.98 24.68
C LEU A 354 21.56 10.03 24.68
N ASN A 355 21.42 11.08 25.48
CA ASN A 355 22.43 12.14 25.58
C ASN A 355 23.78 11.62 26.11
N GLU A 356 23.77 10.73 27.09
CA GLU A 356 24.99 10.08 27.59
C GLU A 356 25.68 9.26 26.49
N ARG A 357 24.91 8.46 25.74
CA ARG A 357 25.43 7.66 24.62
C ARG A 357 25.95 8.53 23.48
N LEU A 358 25.27 9.63 23.16
CA LEU A 358 25.71 10.59 22.14
C LEU A 358 27.00 11.31 22.57
N LYS A 359 27.11 11.71 23.85
CA LYS A 359 28.34 12.27 24.42
C LYS A 359 29.49 11.27 24.33
N TRP A 360 29.24 10.03 24.74
CA TRP A 360 30.23 8.95 24.65
C TRP A 360 30.66 8.70 23.19
N LEU A 361 29.70 8.62 22.26
CA LEU A 361 29.99 8.43 20.83
C LEU A 361 30.82 9.58 20.28
N THR A 362 30.50 10.83 20.64
CA THR A 362 31.26 12.01 20.20
C THR A 362 32.69 11.99 20.73
N ALA A 363 32.89 11.57 21.99
CA ALA A 363 34.22 11.49 22.59
C ALA A 363 35.07 10.33 22.03
N ASN A 364 34.44 9.30 21.47
CA ASN A 364 35.11 8.06 21.05
C ASN A 364 35.02 7.78 19.55
N SER A 365 34.33 8.60 18.74
CA SER A 365 34.07 8.34 17.32
C SER A 365 35.34 8.07 16.52
N ASN A 366 36.42 8.79 16.84
CA ASN A 366 37.71 8.67 16.14
C ASN A 366 38.53 7.45 16.58
N LYS A 367 38.07 6.71 17.60
CA LYS A 367 38.72 5.52 18.15
C LYS A 367 37.96 4.23 17.82
N LEU A 368 36.81 4.34 17.16
CA LEU A 368 35.96 3.20 16.84
C LEU A 368 36.32 2.66 15.45
N ASP A 369 36.88 1.45 15.42
CA ASP A 369 37.17 0.77 14.17
C ASP A 369 35.89 0.49 13.38
N GLY A 370 35.94 0.79 12.09
CA GLY A 370 34.81 0.58 11.19
C GLY A 370 33.64 1.55 11.38
N VAL A 371 33.79 2.63 12.16
CA VAL A 371 32.76 3.67 12.29
C VAL A 371 33.25 4.94 11.62
N SER A 372 32.50 5.48 10.67
CA SER A 372 32.78 6.79 10.07
C SER A 372 31.59 7.73 10.24
N LEU A 373 31.88 9.00 10.53
CA LEU A 373 30.88 10.05 10.70
C LEU A 373 31.24 11.21 9.76
N ASP A 374 30.63 11.26 8.57
CA ASP A 374 30.84 12.33 7.60
C ASP A 374 29.54 13.10 7.35
N LYS A 375 29.60 14.44 7.40
CA LYS A 375 28.46 15.36 7.18
C LYS A 375 27.17 14.95 7.92
N GLY A 376 27.30 14.47 9.15
CA GLY A 376 26.16 14.03 9.98
C GLY A 376 25.58 12.66 9.60
N LYS A 377 26.25 11.87 8.75
CA LYS A 377 25.89 10.49 8.43
C LYS A 377 26.84 9.51 9.10
N LEU A 378 26.29 8.61 9.90
CA LEU A 378 26.99 7.48 10.50
C LEU A 378 27.05 6.32 9.50
N SER A 379 28.25 5.85 9.16
CA SER A 379 28.45 4.63 8.36
C SER A 379 29.18 3.58 9.20
N LEU A 380 28.66 2.35 9.20
CA LEU A 380 29.29 1.20 9.83
C LEU A 380 29.92 0.32 8.74
N ALA A 381 31.20 0.03 8.85
CA ALA A 381 31.89 -0.92 8.02
C ALA A 381 31.29 -2.32 8.25
N ARG A 382 31.27 -3.11 7.19
CA ARG A 382 30.82 -4.50 7.28
C ARG A 382 31.79 -5.26 8.19
N LEU A 383 31.26 -6.00 9.16
CA LEU A 383 32.07 -6.92 9.95
C LEU A 383 32.74 -7.95 9.04
N GLU A 384 34.07 -8.02 9.08
CA GLU A 384 34.83 -9.05 8.40
C GLU A 384 34.80 -10.36 9.20
N LYS A 385 34.98 -11.47 8.51
CA LYS A 385 34.92 -12.81 9.11
C LYS A 385 36.22 -13.08 9.85
N ASP A 386 36.25 -12.79 11.16
CA ASP A 386 37.39 -13.04 12.04
C ASP A 386 37.39 -14.48 12.60
N VAL A 387 37.37 -15.49 11.72
CA VAL A 387 37.47 -16.90 12.13
C VAL A 387 38.92 -17.36 11.99
N PRO A 388 39.63 -17.68 13.08
CA PRO A 388 41.02 -18.15 13.05
C PRO A 388 41.21 -19.37 12.14
N GLU A 389 42.36 -19.49 11.50
CA GLU A 389 42.67 -20.62 10.61
C GLU A 389 42.71 -21.95 11.37
N GLU A 390 43.12 -21.94 12.64
CA GLU A 390 43.08 -23.09 13.54
C GLU A 390 41.66 -23.59 13.74
N ALA A 391 40.70 -22.67 13.92
CA ALA A 391 39.28 -23.00 14.08
C ALA A 391 38.70 -23.59 12.78
N LYS A 392 39.10 -23.07 11.61
CA LYS A 392 38.70 -23.65 10.31
C LYS A 392 39.25 -25.07 10.13
N LYS A 393 40.53 -25.29 10.44
CA LYS A 393 41.18 -26.61 10.36
C LYS A 393 40.54 -27.63 11.31
N PHE A 394 40.30 -27.22 12.56
CA PHE A 394 39.66 -28.08 13.56
C PHE A 394 38.21 -28.41 13.19
N SER A 395 37.45 -27.43 12.70
CA SER A 395 36.10 -27.66 12.17
C SER A 395 36.12 -28.69 11.04
N ALA A 396 37.05 -28.56 10.08
CA ALA A 396 37.20 -29.53 8.99
C ALA A 396 37.53 -30.95 9.49
N SER A 397 38.42 -31.09 10.49
CA SER A 397 38.73 -32.41 11.07
C SER A 397 37.52 -33.02 11.78
N LEU A 398 36.73 -32.22 12.52
CA LEU A 398 35.52 -32.70 13.17
C LEU A 398 34.47 -33.17 12.14
N TYR A 399 34.27 -32.40 11.06
CA TYR A 399 33.34 -32.79 10.00
C TYR A 399 33.74 -34.09 9.29
N GLN A 400 35.04 -34.40 9.20
CA GLN A 400 35.52 -35.67 8.63
C GLN A 400 35.23 -36.89 9.51
N MET A 401 35.04 -36.70 10.82
CA MET A 401 34.69 -37.77 11.75
C MET A 401 33.20 -38.14 11.70
N LEU A 402 32.35 -37.29 11.11
CA LEU A 402 30.91 -37.52 11.01
C LEU A 402 30.58 -38.41 9.81
N PRO A 403 29.68 -39.39 9.96
CA PRO A 403 29.21 -40.19 8.84
C PRO A 403 28.49 -39.33 7.81
N ARG A 404 28.71 -39.60 6.52
CA ARG A 404 27.97 -38.96 5.44
C ARG A 404 26.61 -39.62 5.30
N ILE A 405 25.59 -39.00 5.89
CA ILE A 405 24.19 -39.42 5.78
C ILE A 405 23.45 -38.57 4.75
N LYS A 406 22.45 -39.15 4.07
CA LYS A 406 21.56 -38.37 3.20
C LYS A 406 20.64 -37.54 4.07
N LEU A 407 20.43 -36.28 3.70
CA LEU A 407 19.55 -35.37 4.45
C LEU A 407 18.10 -35.89 4.52
N THR A 408 17.66 -36.62 3.50
CA THR A 408 16.35 -37.30 3.48
C THR A 408 16.20 -38.28 4.64
N ASP A 409 17.23 -39.07 4.88
CA ASP A 409 17.22 -40.15 5.87
C ASP A 409 17.27 -39.53 7.27
N LEU A 410 18.13 -38.52 7.47
CA LEU A 410 18.18 -37.75 8.71
C LEU A 410 16.83 -37.11 9.05
N LEU A 411 16.16 -36.51 8.06
CA LEU A 411 14.87 -35.86 8.29
C LEU A 411 13.79 -36.88 8.69
N MET A 412 13.76 -38.05 8.04
CA MET A 412 12.85 -39.13 8.39
C MET A 412 13.13 -39.70 9.78
N ASP A 413 14.41 -39.89 10.14
CA ASP A 413 14.80 -40.38 11.46
C ASP A 413 14.39 -39.39 12.56
N ILE A 414 14.64 -38.09 12.38
CA ILE A 414 14.21 -37.07 13.33
C ILE A 414 12.68 -37.00 13.41
N ALA A 415 11.98 -37.17 12.29
CA ALA A 415 10.52 -37.22 12.27
C ALA A 415 9.99 -38.40 13.08
N TYR A 416 10.63 -39.57 12.98
CA TYR A 416 10.29 -40.75 13.76
C TYR A 416 10.60 -40.59 15.26
N ILE A 417 11.78 -40.06 15.60
CA ILE A 417 12.22 -39.90 16.99
C ILE A 417 11.35 -38.88 17.74
N THR A 418 11.05 -37.75 17.10
CA THR A 418 10.37 -36.63 17.77
C THR A 418 8.86 -36.65 17.58
N GLY A 419 8.35 -37.38 16.58
CA GLY A 419 6.95 -37.34 16.18
C GLY A 419 6.51 -35.99 15.62
N PHE A 420 7.42 -35.09 15.23
CA PHE A 420 7.06 -33.73 14.82
C PHE A 420 6.12 -33.72 13.60
N HIS A 421 6.25 -34.71 12.71
CA HIS A 421 5.45 -34.85 11.51
C HIS A 421 3.94 -34.97 11.82
N GLU A 422 3.58 -35.54 12.98
CA GLU A 422 2.19 -35.66 13.41
C GLU A 422 1.51 -34.31 13.71
N GLN A 423 2.32 -33.25 13.93
CA GLN A 423 1.82 -31.90 14.21
C GLN A 423 1.42 -31.14 12.93
N PHE A 424 1.76 -31.66 11.74
CA PHE A 424 1.26 -31.15 10.46
C PHE A 424 -0.16 -31.63 10.21
N THR A 425 -1.08 -31.25 11.10
CA THR A 425 -2.47 -31.68 11.04
C THR A 425 -3.21 -30.98 9.91
N HIS A 426 -4.11 -31.71 9.24
CA HIS A 426 -4.89 -31.18 8.14
C HIS A 426 -5.77 -29.99 8.58
N ALA A 427 -5.66 -28.86 7.88
CA ALA A 427 -6.18 -27.57 8.32
C ALA A 427 -7.70 -27.53 8.57
N SER A 428 -8.47 -28.42 7.93
CA SER A 428 -9.93 -28.45 8.00
C SER A 428 -10.49 -29.26 9.17
N ASN A 429 -9.78 -30.30 9.61
CA ASN A 429 -10.31 -31.35 10.51
C ASN A 429 -9.31 -31.78 11.58
N ASN A 430 -8.11 -31.18 11.59
CA ASN A 430 -7.01 -31.46 12.51
C ASN A 430 -6.59 -32.95 12.53
N ARG A 431 -6.84 -33.68 11.44
CA ARG A 431 -6.39 -35.07 11.29
C ARG A 431 -4.87 -35.11 11.17
N LYS A 432 -4.22 -36.04 11.89
CA LYS A 432 -2.80 -36.33 11.71
C LYS A 432 -2.52 -36.86 10.30
N PRO A 433 -1.36 -36.56 9.71
CA PRO A 433 -1.01 -37.09 8.40
C PRO A 433 -0.89 -38.61 8.46
N ASP A 434 -1.31 -39.27 7.38
CA ASP A 434 -1.03 -40.69 7.17
C ASP A 434 0.40 -40.89 6.62
N LYS A 435 0.75 -42.14 6.30
CA LYS A 435 2.09 -42.47 5.83
C LYS A 435 2.43 -41.80 4.49
N GLU A 436 1.48 -41.71 3.57
CA GLU A 436 1.71 -41.09 2.26
C GLU A 436 1.83 -39.58 2.40
N GLU A 437 0.93 -38.96 3.17
CA GLU A 437 0.98 -37.53 3.49
C GLU A 437 2.29 -37.17 4.20
N THR A 438 2.79 -38.02 5.10
CA THR A 438 4.08 -37.81 5.77
C THR A 438 5.23 -37.73 4.77
N ILE A 439 5.28 -38.60 3.76
CA ILE A 439 6.31 -38.56 2.72
C ILE A 439 6.24 -37.24 1.93
N ILE A 440 5.02 -36.80 1.58
CA ILE A 440 4.79 -35.54 0.87
C ILE A 440 5.22 -34.35 1.72
N ILE A 441 4.91 -34.35 3.03
CA ILE A 441 5.35 -33.32 3.98
C ILE A 441 6.88 -33.25 4.04
N MET A 442 7.55 -34.40 4.15
CA MET A 442 9.02 -34.41 4.20
C MET A 442 9.65 -33.90 2.90
N ALA A 443 9.10 -34.28 1.75
CA ALA A 443 9.55 -33.77 0.46
C ALA A 443 9.32 -32.25 0.34
N ALA A 444 8.17 -31.74 0.79
CA ALA A 444 7.88 -30.30 0.80
C ALA A 444 8.83 -29.53 1.73
N LEU A 445 9.09 -30.06 2.93
CA LEU A 445 10.03 -29.48 3.90
C LEU A 445 11.46 -29.41 3.35
N LEU A 446 11.93 -30.48 2.68
CA LEU A 446 13.24 -30.47 2.01
C LEU A 446 13.28 -29.45 0.87
N GLY A 447 12.25 -29.43 0.02
CA GLY A 447 12.16 -28.50 -1.10
C GLY A 447 12.23 -27.03 -0.65
N MET A 448 11.51 -26.69 0.43
CA MET A 448 11.52 -25.34 0.99
C MET A 448 12.80 -25.04 1.77
N GLY A 449 13.24 -25.95 2.64
CA GLY A 449 14.41 -25.76 3.51
C GLY A 449 15.74 -25.70 2.76
N MET A 450 15.84 -26.36 1.60
CA MET A 450 17.03 -26.33 0.74
C MET A 450 16.97 -25.26 -0.37
N ASN A 451 15.94 -24.40 -0.37
CA ASN A 451 15.72 -23.40 -1.41
C ASN A 451 15.64 -23.98 -2.84
N ILE A 452 15.18 -25.23 -2.97
CA ILE A 452 14.94 -25.92 -4.25
C ILE A 452 13.57 -25.49 -4.81
N GLY A 453 12.60 -25.30 -3.93
CA GLY A 453 11.21 -25.00 -4.25
C GLY A 453 10.39 -26.25 -4.58
N VAL A 454 9.08 -26.19 -4.31
CA VAL A 454 8.15 -27.33 -4.51
C VAL A 454 8.02 -27.79 -5.98
N SER A 455 8.24 -26.90 -6.95
CA SER A 455 8.20 -27.23 -8.39
C SER A 455 9.36 -28.15 -8.78
N LYS A 456 10.59 -27.73 -8.50
CA LYS A 456 11.78 -28.54 -8.80
C LYS A 456 11.82 -29.82 -7.96
N MET A 457 11.30 -29.76 -6.74
CA MET A 457 11.18 -30.94 -5.88
C MET A 457 10.23 -31.99 -6.48
N ALA A 458 9.12 -31.57 -7.10
CA ALA A 458 8.21 -32.47 -7.82
C ALA A 458 8.90 -33.13 -9.03
N GLU A 459 9.65 -32.36 -9.81
CA GLU A 459 10.39 -32.88 -10.96
C GLU A 459 11.50 -33.88 -10.54
N ALA A 460 12.12 -33.64 -9.39
CA ALA A 460 13.20 -34.46 -8.86
C ALA A 460 12.74 -35.71 -8.09
N THR A 461 11.45 -35.82 -7.75
CA THR A 461 10.92 -36.90 -6.90
C THR A 461 9.87 -37.72 -7.65
N PRO A 462 10.23 -38.89 -8.21
CA PRO A 462 9.29 -39.76 -8.90
C PRO A 462 8.10 -40.14 -8.01
N GLY A 463 6.88 -40.00 -8.54
CA GLY A 463 5.64 -40.33 -7.82
C GLY A 463 5.02 -39.19 -7.02
N LEU A 464 5.70 -38.03 -6.87
CA LEU A 464 5.12 -36.84 -6.26
C LEU A 464 4.81 -35.77 -7.30
N THR A 465 3.59 -35.23 -7.26
CA THR A 465 3.17 -34.15 -8.15
C THR A 465 3.36 -32.79 -7.51
N TYR A 466 3.56 -31.77 -8.33
CA TYR A 466 3.56 -30.37 -7.87
C TYR A 466 2.29 -30.03 -7.08
N LYS A 467 1.13 -30.54 -7.52
CA LYS A 467 -0.16 -30.28 -6.86
C LYS A 467 -0.20 -30.83 -5.43
N GLN A 468 0.35 -32.03 -5.20
CA GLN A 468 0.45 -32.62 -3.86
C GLN A 468 1.40 -31.81 -2.96
N LEU A 469 2.60 -31.47 -3.45
CA LEU A 469 3.58 -30.68 -2.68
C LEU A 469 3.07 -29.27 -2.38
N ALA A 470 2.45 -28.61 -3.37
CA ALA A 470 1.88 -27.27 -3.21
C ALA A 470 0.75 -27.28 -2.16
N ASN A 471 -0.10 -28.32 -2.15
CA ASN A 471 -1.19 -28.44 -1.17
C ASN A 471 -0.66 -28.60 0.26
N VAL A 472 0.40 -29.39 0.45
CA VAL A 472 0.99 -29.64 1.78
C VAL A 472 1.87 -28.48 2.27
N SER A 473 2.49 -27.72 1.37
CA SER A 473 3.33 -26.56 1.72
C SER A 473 2.56 -25.34 2.22
N GLN A 474 1.23 -25.36 2.07
CA GLN A 474 0.31 -24.25 2.34
C GLN A 474 -0.30 -24.32 3.74
#